data_AF-A0A075FXZ1-F1
#
_entry.id   AF-A0A075FXZ1-F1
#
_cell.length_a   1.000
_cell.length_b   1.000
_cell.length_c   1.000
_cell.angle_alpha   90.00
_cell.angle_beta   90.00
_cell.angle_gamma   90.00
#
_symmetry.space_group_name_H-M   'P 1'
#
loop_
_entity.id
_entity.type
_entity.pdbx_description
1 polymer ?
#
loop_
_entity_poly.entity_id
_entity_poly.type
_entity_poly.pdbx_seq_one_letter_code
_entity_poly.pdbx_strand_id
1 'polypeptide(L)'
;MECERINQMRSNNGLDELAIITVEHVDAWDGNPISSTRVRNGEIDREGLPWIPDSVRQGRIILTPEVEAELKEPFGQLVPGPEDDPSIAMSKVIANIELEWGPTIAVGDVTVRALQDLDRPADIALIDGRTRREPWEGADGIDPSVYDGILQCESPAGSLTPSLLEACEHAVSSWIEDRTTHLIEVDGEEDLAPLLLHPLAPLDSVVLYGQPGKGVVVRWCSEEAKQRCRRLLSSFRPAD
;
A
#
# COMPACT_ATOMS: atom_id res chain seq x y z
N MET A 1 -10.56 20.40 -28.67
CA MET A 1 -9.51 19.49 -28.18
C MET A 1 -8.26 20.27 -27.78
N GLU A 2 -7.48 19.79 -26.81
CA GLU A 2 -6.27 20.52 -26.34
C GLU A 2 -5.26 20.79 -27.46
N CYS A 3 -5.12 19.89 -28.44
CA CYS A 3 -4.29 20.07 -29.63
C CYS A 3 -4.74 21.27 -30.49
N GLU A 4 -6.04 21.47 -30.68
CA GLU A 4 -6.57 22.62 -31.43
C GLU A 4 -6.32 23.93 -30.68
N ARG A 5 -6.40 23.90 -29.34
CA ARG A 5 -6.07 25.04 -28.47
C ARG A 5 -4.60 25.42 -28.61
N ILE A 6 -3.70 24.43 -28.66
CA ILE A 6 -2.28 24.65 -28.92
C ILE A 6 -2.07 25.28 -30.31
N ASN A 7 -2.72 24.77 -31.36
CA ASN A 7 -2.64 25.36 -32.70
C ASN A 7 -3.18 26.80 -32.75
N GLN A 8 -4.27 27.10 -32.05
CA GLN A 8 -4.77 28.47 -31.92
C GLN A 8 -3.74 29.40 -31.26
N MET A 9 -3.04 28.93 -30.22
CA MET A 9 -1.95 29.69 -29.59
C MET A 9 -0.77 29.89 -30.53
N ARG A 10 -0.43 28.90 -31.35
CA ARG A 10 0.64 28.99 -32.35
C ARG A 10 0.32 30.04 -33.41
N SER A 11 -0.87 29.97 -34.00
CA SER A 11 -1.34 30.94 -35.01
C SER A 11 -1.35 32.37 -34.46
N ASN A 12 -1.81 32.56 -33.21
CA ASN A 12 -1.79 33.87 -32.55
C ASN A 12 -0.37 34.42 -32.33
N ASN A 13 0.65 33.56 -32.28
CA ASN A 13 2.05 33.92 -32.14
C ASN A 13 2.82 33.88 -33.49
N GLY A 14 2.12 33.80 -34.62
CA GLY A 14 2.74 33.79 -35.95
C GLY A 14 3.50 32.50 -36.29
N LEU A 15 3.19 31.39 -35.59
CA LEU A 15 3.74 30.07 -35.86
C LEU A 15 2.73 29.25 -36.66
N ASP A 16 3.23 28.45 -37.61
CA ASP A 16 2.39 27.53 -38.39
C ASP A 16 1.73 26.47 -37.50
N GLU A 17 0.53 26.03 -37.87
CA GLU A 17 -0.18 24.95 -37.19
C GLU A 17 0.58 23.61 -37.29
N LEU A 18 0.52 22.82 -36.23
CA LEU A 18 1.04 21.45 -36.23
C LEU A 18 -0.03 20.51 -36.80
N ALA A 19 0.42 19.47 -37.51
CA ALA A 19 -0.45 18.37 -37.90
C ALA A 19 -0.99 17.67 -36.65
N ILE A 20 -2.32 17.57 -36.55
CA ILE A 20 -2.98 16.80 -35.49
C ILE A 20 -3.15 15.37 -36.01
N ILE A 21 -2.49 14.42 -35.34
CA ILE A 21 -2.63 12.99 -35.60
C ILE A 21 -3.42 12.40 -34.44
N THR A 22 -4.62 11.90 -34.73
CA THR A 22 -5.47 11.21 -33.75
C THR A 22 -5.23 9.72 -33.84
N VAL A 23 -4.94 9.09 -32.70
CA VAL A 23 -4.85 7.64 -32.54
C VAL A 23 -5.85 7.20 -31.48
N GLU A 24 -6.34 5.97 -31.60
CA GLU A 24 -7.21 5.39 -30.57
C GLU A 24 -6.41 5.11 -29.29
N HIS A 25 -7.10 5.19 -28.16
CA HIS A 25 -6.51 4.78 -26.88
C HIS A 25 -6.30 3.26 -26.86
N VAL A 26 -5.26 2.84 -26.15
CA VAL A 26 -5.07 1.43 -25.80
C VAL A 26 -5.79 1.18 -24.49
N ASP A 27 -6.67 0.18 -24.47
CA ASP A 27 -7.43 -0.19 -23.28
C ASP A 27 -6.63 -1.14 -22.38
N ALA A 28 -6.85 -1.00 -21.08
CA ALA A 28 -6.34 -1.90 -20.06
C ALA A 28 -7.22 -3.15 -19.92
N TRP A 29 -6.85 -4.05 -19.00
CA TRP A 29 -7.54 -5.31 -18.72
C TRP A 29 -9.03 -5.16 -18.39
N ASP A 30 -9.42 -3.98 -17.88
CA ASP A 30 -10.78 -3.65 -17.47
C ASP A 30 -11.59 -2.90 -18.56
N GLY A 31 -11.02 -2.73 -19.75
CA GLY A 31 -11.65 -2.04 -20.88
C GLY A 31 -11.62 -0.51 -20.80
N ASN A 32 -10.98 0.06 -19.77
CA ASN A 32 -10.76 1.51 -19.67
C ASN A 32 -9.40 1.89 -20.27
N PRO A 33 -9.23 3.10 -20.83
CA PRO A 33 -7.95 3.54 -21.38
C PRO A 33 -6.78 3.47 -20.39
N ILE A 34 -5.61 3.07 -20.87
CA ILE A 34 -4.36 3.20 -20.13
C ILE A 34 -4.01 4.69 -20.01
N SER A 35 -3.67 5.14 -18.79
CA SER A 35 -3.18 6.49 -18.55
C SER A 35 -2.12 6.54 -17.45
N SER A 36 -1.27 7.57 -17.49
CA SER A 36 -0.25 7.79 -16.46
C SER A 36 -0.84 7.94 -15.07
N THR A 37 -2.03 8.54 -14.95
CA THR A 37 -2.75 8.66 -13.68
C THR A 37 -3.08 7.29 -13.11
N ARG A 38 -3.64 6.38 -13.91
CA ARG A 38 -4.00 5.03 -13.45
C ARG A 38 -2.79 4.20 -13.06
N VAL A 39 -1.69 4.32 -13.81
CA VAL A 39 -0.41 3.69 -13.46
C VAL A 39 0.13 4.24 -12.13
N ARG A 40 0.13 5.57 -11.97
CA ARG A 40 0.57 6.23 -10.73
C ARG A 40 -0.32 5.92 -9.54
N ASN A 41 -1.63 5.75 -9.75
CA ASN A 41 -2.58 5.37 -8.71
C ASN A 41 -2.44 3.90 -8.28
N GLY A 42 -1.65 3.09 -8.99
CA GLY A 42 -1.52 1.66 -8.69
C GLY A 42 -2.68 0.82 -9.20
N GLU A 43 -3.53 1.34 -10.09
CA GLU A 43 -4.67 0.59 -10.66
C GLU A 43 -4.20 -0.47 -11.67
N ILE A 44 -3.18 -0.13 -12.46
CA ILE A 44 -2.66 -0.95 -13.56
C ILE A 44 -1.14 -0.79 -13.69
N ASP A 45 -0.48 -1.76 -14.33
CA ASP A 45 0.88 -1.60 -14.81
C ASP A 45 0.92 -0.85 -16.16
N ARG A 46 2.12 -0.63 -16.69
CA ARG A 46 2.33 0.10 -17.96
C ARG A 46 1.75 -0.59 -19.18
N GLU A 47 1.54 -1.91 -19.10
CA GLU A 47 0.91 -2.72 -20.14
C GLU A 47 -0.61 -2.82 -19.95
N GLY A 48 -1.16 -2.15 -18.93
CA GLY A 48 -2.58 -2.17 -18.64
C GLY A 48 -3.05 -3.44 -17.92
N LEU A 49 -2.17 -4.20 -17.28
CA LEU A 49 -2.54 -5.40 -16.50
C LEU A 49 -2.71 -5.07 -15.01
N PRO A 50 -3.51 -5.86 -14.26
CA PRO A 50 -3.72 -5.62 -12.83
C PRO A 50 -2.51 -6.04 -12.00
N TRP A 51 -2.24 -5.32 -10.90
CA TRP A 51 -1.18 -5.70 -9.96
C TRP A 51 -1.57 -6.86 -9.05
N ILE A 52 -2.85 -6.98 -8.68
CA ILE A 52 -3.39 -8.09 -7.88
C ILE A 52 -3.82 -9.23 -8.82
N PRO A 53 -3.25 -10.44 -8.69
CA PRO A 53 -3.71 -11.60 -9.46
C PRO A 53 -5.14 -12.03 -9.12
N ASP A 54 -5.89 -12.54 -10.10
CA ASP A 54 -7.28 -12.99 -9.92
C ASP A 54 -7.42 -14.08 -8.85
N SER A 55 -6.40 -14.92 -8.66
CA SER A 55 -6.40 -15.97 -7.62
C SER A 55 -6.59 -15.41 -6.21
N VAL A 56 -6.13 -14.18 -5.95
CA VAL A 56 -6.30 -13.49 -4.66
C VAL A 56 -7.75 -13.03 -4.47
N ARG A 57 -8.47 -12.74 -5.56
CA ARG A 57 -9.87 -12.28 -5.54
C ARG A 57 -10.87 -13.44 -5.42
N GLN A 58 -10.50 -14.63 -5.89
CA GLN A 58 -11.42 -15.77 -5.99
C GLN A 58 -11.65 -16.49 -4.66
N GLY A 59 -10.76 -16.34 -3.69
CA GLY A 59 -10.89 -17.00 -2.40
C GLY A 59 -9.66 -16.82 -1.53
N ARG A 60 -9.68 -17.49 -0.36
CA ARG A 60 -8.53 -17.49 0.56
C ARG A 60 -7.36 -18.22 -0.10
N ILE A 61 -6.19 -17.60 -0.03
CA ILE A 61 -4.92 -18.21 -0.45
C ILE A 61 -4.00 -18.34 0.76
N ILE A 62 -3.19 -19.39 0.78
CA ILE A 62 -2.31 -19.73 1.90
C ILE A 62 -0.85 -19.73 1.48
N LEU A 63 0.00 -19.32 2.41
CA LEU A 63 1.42 -19.21 2.24
C LEU A 63 2.02 -20.56 1.83
N THR A 64 2.92 -20.54 0.85
CA THR A 64 3.71 -21.72 0.48
C THR A 64 5.11 -21.63 1.10
N PRO A 65 5.81 -22.77 1.28
CA PRO A 65 7.18 -22.76 1.80
C PRO A 65 8.14 -21.92 0.96
N GLU A 66 7.93 -21.82 -0.35
CA GLU A 66 8.74 -20.99 -1.23
C GLU A 66 8.54 -19.50 -0.93
N VAL A 67 7.29 -19.06 -0.80
CA VAL A 67 6.98 -17.66 -0.44
C VAL A 67 7.48 -17.35 0.96
N GLU A 68 7.24 -18.23 1.93
CA GLU A 68 7.72 -18.05 3.31
C GLU A 68 9.23 -17.85 3.37
N ALA A 69 10.01 -18.62 2.60
CA ALA A 69 11.46 -18.47 2.53
C ALA A 69 11.87 -17.09 1.97
N GLU A 70 11.15 -16.56 1.00
CA GLU A 70 11.41 -15.22 0.43
C GLU A 70 11.03 -14.06 1.37
N LEU A 71 10.10 -14.28 2.31
CA LEU A 71 9.67 -13.28 3.29
C LEU A 71 10.57 -13.20 4.53
N LYS A 72 11.51 -14.14 4.71
CA LYS A 72 12.44 -14.13 5.86
C LYS A 72 13.40 -12.95 5.84
N GLU A 73 13.77 -12.49 4.65
CA GLU A 73 14.58 -11.29 4.48
C GLU A 73 13.67 -10.06 4.44
N PRO A 74 14.00 -8.99 5.19
CA PRO A 74 13.18 -7.80 5.26
C PRO A 74 12.97 -7.21 3.86
N PHE A 75 11.71 -7.04 3.48
CA PHE A 75 11.34 -6.45 2.20
C PHE A 75 11.32 -4.93 2.29
N GLY A 76 12.51 -4.34 2.37
CA GLY A 76 12.68 -2.89 2.47
C GLY A 76 13.98 -2.50 3.15
N GLN A 77 14.09 -1.22 3.46
CA GLN A 77 15.17 -0.71 4.28
C GLN A 77 14.83 -0.98 5.74
N LEU A 78 15.61 -1.85 6.38
CA LEU A 78 15.54 -2.03 7.83
C LEU A 78 16.18 -0.82 8.52
N VAL A 79 15.40 -0.14 9.36
CA VAL A 79 15.88 0.90 10.26
C VAL A 79 16.01 0.28 11.66
N PRO A 80 17.25 0.04 12.13
CA PRO A 80 17.45 -0.61 13.41
C PRO A 80 17.03 0.32 14.55
N GLY A 81 16.37 -0.28 15.55
CA GLY A 81 15.99 0.36 16.79
C GLY A 81 15.95 -0.65 17.93
N PRO A 82 16.12 -0.19 19.18
CA PRO A 82 15.86 -1.01 20.34
C PRO A 82 14.43 -1.54 20.35
N GLU A 83 14.23 -2.80 20.76
CA GLU A 83 12.88 -3.38 20.91
C GLU A 83 12.08 -2.66 21.99
N ASP A 84 12.76 -2.18 23.03
CA ASP A 84 12.18 -1.43 24.15
C ASP A 84 11.87 0.03 23.82
N ASP A 85 12.40 0.57 22.71
CA ASP A 85 12.07 1.92 22.26
C ASP A 85 12.03 2.03 20.71
N PRO A 86 10.91 1.61 20.08
CA PRO A 86 10.69 1.71 18.64
C PRO A 86 10.69 3.16 18.11
N SER A 87 10.49 4.16 18.98
CA SER A 87 10.40 5.57 18.60
C SER A 87 11.70 6.10 17.97
N ILE A 88 12.85 5.52 18.34
CA ILE A 88 14.17 5.90 17.81
C ILE A 88 14.29 5.51 16.33
N ALA A 89 13.83 4.32 15.97
CA ALA A 89 13.78 3.90 14.58
C ALA A 89 12.79 4.79 13.82
N MET A 90 11.58 4.96 14.38
CA MET A 90 10.51 5.70 13.72
C MET A 90 10.85 7.18 13.48
N SER A 91 11.55 7.84 14.40
CA SER A 91 12.01 9.22 14.21
C SER A 91 12.94 9.39 13.00
N LYS A 92 13.79 8.40 12.73
CA LYS A 92 14.65 8.38 11.53
C LYS A 92 13.84 8.10 10.27
N VAL A 93 12.84 7.25 10.36
CA VAL A 93 11.92 6.91 9.27
C VAL A 93 11.16 8.16 8.83
N ILE A 94 10.54 8.87 9.78
CA ILE A 94 9.78 10.10 9.55
C ILE A 94 10.61 11.16 8.81
N ALA A 95 11.86 11.38 9.22
CA ALA A 95 12.75 12.35 8.58
C ALA A 95 13.04 12.04 7.09
N ASN A 96 12.87 10.78 6.67
CA ASN A 96 13.06 10.36 5.27
C ASN A 96 11.76 10.36 4.45
N ILE A 97 10.59 10.45 5.09
CA ILE A 97 9.27 10.37 4.43
C ILE A 97 8.69 11.75 4.10
N GLU A 98 9.23 12.85 4.66
CA GLU A 98 8.70 14.22 4.50
C GLU A 98 8.57 14.76 3.06
N LEU A 99 9.00 14.01 2.05
CA LEU A 99 8.98 14.39 0.63
C LEU A 99 8.04 13.54 -0.23
N GLU A 100 7.30 12.60 0.35
CA GLU A 100 6.49 11.63 -0.39
C GLU A 100 5.09 12.14 -0.75
N TRP A 101 4.58 11.68 -1.89
CA TRP A 101 3.30 12.14 -2.46
C TRP A 101 2.15 11.16 -2.19
N GLY A 102 2.46 9.91 -1.79
CA GLY A 102 1.52 8.84 -1.45
C GLY A 102 1.23 8.73 0.06
N PRO A 103 0.29 7.85 0.47
CA PRO A 103 -0.01 7.60 1.88
C PRO A 103 1.18 6.97 2.60
N THR A 104 1.30 7.32 3.87
CA THR A 104 2.03 6.54 4.86
C THR A 104 1.12 5.43 5.39
N ILE A 105 1.52 4.19 5.16
CA ILE A 105 0.77 3.01 5.55
C ILE A 105 1.55 2.29 6.65
N ALA A 106 0.92 2.03 7.80
CA ALA A 106 1.57 1.34 8.92
C ALA A 106 0.88 0.01 9.23
N VAL A 107 1.68 -1.03 9.40
CA VAL A 107 1.23 -2.39 9.68
C VAL A 107 1.82 -2.85 11.02
N GLY A 108 0.93 -3.31 11.89
CA GLY A 108 1.21 -3.83 13.22
C GLY A 108 1.11 -2.77 14.32
N ASP A 109 0.57 -3.18 15.47
CA ASP A 109 0.19 -2.29 16.57
C ASP A 109 1.36 -1.41 17.04
N VAL A 110 2.56 -1.98 17.18
CA VAL A 110 3.75 -1.24 17.63
C VAL A 110 4.15 -0.15 16.63
N THR A 111 4.08 -0.44 15.33
CA THR A 111 4.41 0.51 14.25
C THR A 111 3.39 1.65 14.22
N VAL A 112 2.11 1.30 14.26
CA VAL A 112 0.98 2.24 14.25
C VAL A 112 1.05 3.15 15.48
N ARG A 113 1.27 2.55 16.66
CA ARG A 113 1.39 3.30 17.92
C ARG A 113 2.58 4.25 17.92
N ALA A 114 3.75 3.80 17.47
CA ALA A 114 4.95 4.62 17.43
C ALA A 114 4.79 5.86 16.54
N LEU A 115 4.08 5.75 15.42
CA LEU A 115 3.73 6.89 14.57
C LEU A 115 2.78 7.87 15.26
N GLN A 116 1.75 7.34 15.92
CA GLN A 116 0.79 8.15 16.66
C GLN A 116 1.46 8.91 17.82
N ASP A 117 2.33 8.26 18.60
CA ASP A 117 3.04 8.90 19.73
C ASP A 117 4.01 10.00 19.27
N LEU A 118 4.40 9.99 17.98
CA LEU A 118 5.22 11.02 17.34
C LEU A 118 4.36 12.11 16.66
N ASP A 119 3.06 12.15 16.92
CA ASP A 119 2.09 13.10 16.35
C ASP A 119 2.04 13.05 14.81
N ARG A 120 2.30 11.87 14.23
CA ARG A 120 2.24 11.58 12.80
C ARG A 120 1.54 10.24 12.54
N PRO A 121 0.25 10.11 12.85
CA PRO A 121 -0.49 8.87 12.58
C PRO A 121 -0.39 8.52 11.09
N ALA A 122 -0.39 7.22 10.80
CA ALA A 122 -0.43 6.75 9.43
C ALA A 122 -1.73 7.17 8.75
N ASP A 123 -1.70 7.38 7.43
CA ASP A 123 -2.91 7.60 6.63
C ASP A 123 -3.79 6.34 6.59
N ILE A 124 -3.14 5.17 6.52
CA ILE A 124 -3.79 3.86 6.57
C ILE A 124 -3.04 3.01 7.60
N ALA A 125 -3.75 2.55 8.63
CA ALA A 125 -3.19 1.71 9.67
C ALA A 125 -3.84 0.32 9.67
N LEU A 126 -3.04 -0.72 9.94
CA LEU A 126 -3.51 -2.10 10.07
C LEU A 126 -3.02 -2.67 11.39
N ILE A 127 -3.94 -3.20 12.20
CA ILE A 127 -3.65 -3.78 13.52
C ILE A 127 -4.40 -5.09 13.70
N ASP A 128 -3.80 -6.08 14.37
CA ASP A 128 -4.48 -7.34 14.70
C ASP A 128 -4.91 -7.42 16.18
N GLY A 129 -4.46 -6.46 17.00
CA GLY A 129 -4.70 -6.43 18.42
C GLY A 129 -4.15 -7.65 19.17
N ARG A 130 -3.30 -8.50 18.57
CA ARG A 130 -2.72 -9.68 19.23
C ARG A 130 -1.56 -9.32 20.14
N THR A 131 -0.93 -8.17 19.93
CA THR A 131 -0.02 -7.56 20.93
C THR A 131 -0.72 -7.25 22.26
N ARG A 132 -2.06 -7.41 22.36
CA ARG A 132 -2.84 -7.42 23.62
C ARG A 132 -2.72 -8.72 24.45
N ARG A 133 -2.07 -9.80 23.95
CA ARG A 133 -2.01 -11.11 24.64
C ARG A 133 -0.95 -11.21 25.74
N GLU A 134 0.05 -10.34 25.73
CA GLU A 134 0.73 -9.94 26.96
C GLU A 134 0.19 -8.55 27.34
N PRO A 135 0.05 -8.20 28.63
CA PRO A 135 -0.30 -6.85 29.03
C PRO A 135 0.88 -5.92 28.70
N TRP A 136 1.02 -5.58 27.43
CA TRP A 136 1.76 -4.43 26.99
C TRP A 136 0.83 -3.24 27.24
N GLU A 137 1.21 -2.33 28.14
CA GLU A 137 0.41 -1.15 28.53
C GLU A 137 0.02 -0.22 27.34
N GLY A 138 0.53 -0.49 26.12
CA GLY A 138 0.33 0.35 24.94
C GLY A 138 -0.86 0.00 24.03
N ALA A 139 -1.43 -1.21 24.11
CA ALA A 139 -2.48 -1.63 23.18
C ALA A 139 -3.85 -0.95 23.42
N ASP A 140 -4.01 -0.34 24.61
CA ASP A 140 -5.13 0.55 24.98
C ASP A 140 -4.95 2.00 24.51
N GLY A 141 -3.91 2.32 23.75
CA GLY A 141 -3.69 3.71 23.33
C GLY A 141 -3.36 3.93 21.87
N ILE A 142 -3.72 3.01 20.98
CA ILE A 142 -4.05 3.42 19.61
C ILE A 142 -5.41 4.13 19.69
N ASP A 143 -5.45 5.39 19.29
CA ASP A 143 -6.65 6.23 19.33
C ASP A 143 -7.37 6.15 17.98
N PRO A 144 -8.48 5.41 17.87
CA PRO A 144 -9.20 5.28 16.60
C PRO A 144 -9.82 6.61 16.14
N SER A 145 -9.94 7.62 17.02
CA SER A 145 -10.54 8.91 16.66
C SER A 145 -9.64 9.81 15.79
N VAL A 146 -8.37 9.43 15.61
CA VAL A 146 -7.46 10.12 14.68
C VAL A 146 -7.69 9.72 13.22
N TYR A 147 -8.53 8.72 12.96
CA TYR A 147 -8.87 8.22 11.64
C TYR A 147 -10.30 8.61 11.25
N ASP A 148 -10.53 8.86 9.96
CA ASP A 148 -11.86 9.20 9.44
C ASP A 148 -12.80 7.97 9.40
N GLY A 149 -12.24 6.78 9.17
CA GLY A 149 -12.97 5.52 9.07
C GLY A 149 -12.30 4.34 9.78
N ILE A 150 -13.11 3.37 10.20
CA ILE A 150 -12.64 2.09 10.75
C ILE A 150 -13.21 0.97 9.89
N LEU A 151 -12.34 0.07 9.45
CA LEU A 151 -12.69 -1.13 8.69
C LEU A 151 -12.33 -2.37 9.51
N GLN A 152 -13.07 -3.45 9.32
CA GLN A 152 -12.80 -4.73 9.97
C GLN A 152 -12.68 -5.81 8.90
N CYS A 153 -11.72 -6.72 9.08
CA CYS A 153 -11.53 -7.85 8.18
C CYS A 153 -10.99 -9.08 8.90
N GLU A 154 -11.17 -10.25 8.29
CA GLU A 154 -10.63 -11.52 8.80
C GLU A 154 -9.38 -11.93 8.02
N SER A 155 -8.31 -12.32 8.71
CA SER A 155 -7.06 -12.77 8.07
C SER A 155 -6.39 -13.91 8.87
N PRO A 156 -6.83 -15.17 8.71
CA PRO A 156 -6.24 -16.28 9.45
C PRO A 156 -4.73 -16.39 9.22
N ALA A 157 -4.04 -17.01 10.19
CA ALA A 157 -2.58 -17.13 10.18
C ALA A 157 -2.02 -17.70 8.87
N GLY A 158 -0.99 -17.07 8.33
CA GLY A 158 -0.34 -17.49 7.08
C GLY A 158 -1.25 -17.50 5.86
N SER A 159 -2.32 -16.69 5.84
CA SER A 159 -3.27 -16.61 4.73
C SER A 159 -3.58 -15.18 4.33
N LEU A 160 -3.98 -15.01 3.06
CA LEU A 160 -4.56 -13.78 2.55
C LEU A 160 -6.01 -14.09 2.16
N THR A 161 -6.94 -13.24 2.59
CA THR A 161 -8.37 -13.43 2.39
C THR A 161 -8.95 -12.36 1.46
N PRO A 162 -10.09 -12.63 0.81
CA PRO A 162 -10.85 -11.59 0.13
C PRO A 162 -11.25 -10.44 1.06
N SER A 163 -11.57 -10.74 2.33
CA SER A 163 -11.94 -9.73 3.33
C SER A 163 -10.80 -8.74 3.62
N LEU A 164 -9.57 -9.23 3.79
CA LEU A 164 -8.39 -8.37 3.96
C LEU A 164 -8.11 -7.56 2.68
N LEU A 165 -8.25 -8.18 1.51
CA LEU A 165 -8.09 -7.49 0.23
C LEU A 165 -9.10 -6.34 0.08
N GLU A 166 -10.38 -6.60 0.32
CA GLU A 166 -11.46 -5.61 0.22
C GLU A 166 -11.25 -4.44 1.18
N ALA A 167 -10.82 -4.70 2.43
CA ALA A 167 -10.51 -3.64 3.39
C ALA A 167 -9.33 -2.77 2.94
N CYS A 168 -8.25 -3.39 2.43
CA CYS A 168 -7.13 -2.66 1.86
C CYS A 168 -7.52 -1.85 0.61
N GLU A 169 -8.32 -2.42 -0.29
CA GLU A 169 -8.82 -1.75 -1.49
C GLU A 169 -9.69 -0.54 -1.14
N HIS A 170 -10.57 -0.69 -0.16
CA HIS A 170 -11.40 0.41 0.34
C HIS A 170 -10.51 1.52 0.90
N ALA A 171 -9.65 1.22 1.88
CA ALA A 171 -8.79 2.23 2.51
C ALA A 171 -7.92 3.00 1.51
N VAL A 172 -7.31 2.29 0.55
CA VAL A 172 -6.47 2.90 -0.49
C VAL A 172 -7.30 3.74 -1.46
N SER A 173 -8.44 3.23 -1.93
CA SER A 173 -9.27 3.95 -2.91
C SER A 173 -9.86 5.22 -2.32
N SER A 174 -10.34 5.19 -1.07
CA SER A 174 -10.80 6.39 -0.37
C SER A 174 -9.68 7.41 -0.18
N TRP A 175 -8.47 6.97 0.21
CA TRP A 175 -7.35 7.90 0.32
C TRP A 175 -7.00 8.56 -1.03
N ILE A 176 -7.04 7.82 -2.13
CA ILE A 176 -6.77 8.35 -3.47
C ILE A 176 -7.83 9.40 -3.87
N GLU A 177 -9.10 9.15 -3.55
CA GLU A 177 -10.23 10.01 -3.93
C GLU A 177 -10.23 11.34 -3.18
N ASP A 178 -10.14 11.30 -1.85
CA ASP A 178 -10.35 12.49 -1.01
C ASP A 178 -9.45 12.56 0.23
N ARG A 179 -8.43 11.69 0.31
CA ARG A 179 -7.49 11.59 1.45
C ARG A 179 -8.13 11.10 2.74
N THR A 180 -9.28 10.42 2.68
CA THR A 180 -9.89 9.79 3.86
C THR A 180 -8.97 8.72 4.45
N THR A 181 -8.65 8.89 5.73
CA THR A 181 -7.77 8.01 6.49
C THR A 181 -8.52 6.85 7.14
N HIS A 182 -7.85 5.70 7.28
CA HIS A 182 -8.51 4.48 7.76
C HIS A 182 -7.67 3.69 8.77
N LEU A 183 -8.31 3.20 9.82
CA LEU A 183 -7.81 2.12 10.67
C LEU A 183 -8.48 0.80 10.27
N ILE A 184 -7.70 -0.22 9.93
CA ILE A 184 -8.16 -1.56 9.63
C ILE A 184 -7.84 -2.46 10.82
N GLU A 185 -8.88 -2.97 11.47
CA GLU A 185 -8.77 -3.97 12.53
C GLU A 185 -8.88 -5.38 11.92
N VAL A 186 -7.85 -6.18 12.12
CA VAL A 186 -7.70 -7.52 11.55
C VAL A 186 -8.00 -8.57 12.61
N ASP A 187 -9.08 -9.33 12.45
CA ASP A 187 -9.27 -10.56 13.22
C ASP A 187 -8.40 -11.66 12.61
N GLY A 188 -7.18 -11.81 13.15
CA GLY A 188 -6.20 -12.73 12.58
C GLY A 188 -4.77 -12.24 12.71
N GLU A 189 -4.06 -12.20 11.58
CA GLU A 189 -2.69 -11.69 11.42
C GLU A 189 -2.65 -10.69 10.26
N GLU A 190 -1.98 -9.57 10.50
CA GLU A 190 -1.73 -8.47 9.57
C GLU A 190 -0.39 -8.60 8.81
N ASP A 191 0.48 -9.52 9.22
CA ASP A 191 1.86 -9.69 8.74
C ASP A 191 2.00 -9.78 7.21
N LEU A 192 1.02 -10.38 6.53
CA LEU A 192 1.03 -10.56 5.08
C LEU A 192 0.38 -9.38 4.33
N ALA A 193 -0.29 -8.46 5.01
CA ALA A 193 -0.95 -7.31 4.39
C ALA A 193 -0.04 -6.43 3.52
N PRO A 194 1.27 -6.23 3.82
CA PRO A 194 2.18 -5.51 2.93
C PRO A 194 2.22 -6.07 1.50
N LEU A 195 1.99 -7.38 1.32
CA LEU A 195 1.93 -8.01 0.00
C LEU A 195 0.73 -7.54 -0.84
N LEU A 196 -0.35 -7.09 -0.20
CA LEU A 196 -1.51 -6.49 -0.86
C LEU A 196 -1.37 -4.97 -0.98
N LEU A 197 -0.88 -4.32 0.08
CA LEU A 197 -0.78 -2.86 0.16
C LEU A 197 0.19 -2.28 -0.87
N HIS A 198 1.34 -2.93 -1.11
CA HIS A 198 2.27 -2.46 -2.14
C HIS A 198 1.65 -2.43 -3.55
N PRO A 199 1.05 -3.53 -4.06
CA PRO A 199 0.28 -3.56 -5.30
C PRO A 199 -0.85 -2.53 -5.40
N LEU A 200 -1.58 -2.27 -4.30
CA LEU A 200 -2.76 -1.41 -4.31
C LEU A 200 -2.43 0.08 -4.20
N ALA A 201 -1.51 0.44 -3.31
CA ALA A 201 -1.22 1.83 -2.97
C ALA A 201 -0.63 2.60 -4.17
N PRO A 202 -0.87 3.92 -4.31
CA PRO A 202 -0.26 4.68 -5.40
C PRO A 202 1.27 4.62 -5.36
N LEU A 203 1.93 4.92 -6.48
CA LEU A 203 3.38 5.12 -6.48
C LEU A 203 3.76 6.22 -5.50
N ASP A 204 4.97 6.12 -4.94
CA ASP A 204 5.48 7.04 -3.92
C ASP A 204 4.74 6.94 -2.57
N SER A 205 3.92 5.90 -2.35
CA SER A 205 3.47 5.51 -1.00
C SER A 205 4.59 4.85 -0.22
N VAL A 206 4.49 4.83 1.10
CA VAL A 206 5.42 4.10 1.97
C VAL A 206 4.66 3.14 2.88
N VAL A 207 5.13 1.89 2.95
CA VAL A 207 4.63 0.89 3.88
C VAL A 207 5.68 0.68 4.98
N LEU A 208 5.23 0.81 6.22
CA LEU A 208 5.99 0.66 7.44
C LEU A 208 5.49 -0.57 8.18
N TYR A 209 6.39 -1.46 8.57
CA TYR A 209 6.01 -2.63 9.36
C TYR A 209 7.13 -3.07 10.30
N GLY A 210 6.74 -3.67 11.41
CA GLY A 210 7.68 -4.15 12.43
C GLY A 210 8.45 -5.37 11.94
N GLN A 211 9.71 -5.48 12.37
CA GLN A 211 10.52 -6.67 12.22
C GLN A 211 10.99 -7.12 13.60
N PRO A 212 10.46 -8.24 14.13
CA PRO A 212 10.83 -8.74 15.46
C PRO A 212 12.34 -8.86 15.64
N GLY A 213 12.88 -8.38 16.77
CA GLY A 213 14.32 -8.42 17.06
C GLY A 213 15.19 -7.44 16.28
N LYS A 214 14.64 -6.66 15.35
CA LYS A 214 15.45 -5.94 14.35
C LYS A 214 15.08 -4.46 14.17
N GLY A 215 13.83 -4.06 14.40
CA GLY A 215 13.38 -2.67 14.27
C GLY A 215 12.21 -2.52 13.30
N VAL A 216 12.19 -1.43 12.53
CA VAL A 216 11.11 -1.10 11.58
C VAL A 216 11.62 -1.24 10.16
N VAL A 217 10.84 -1.87 9.28
CA VAL A 217 11.11 -1.92 7.85
C VAL A 217 10.32 -0.82 7.15
N VAL A 218 11.01 -0.09 6.28
CA VAL A 218 10.45 0.94 5.41
C VAL A 218 10.54 0.47 3.97
N ARG A 219 9.42 0.46 3.25
CA ARG A 219 9.42 0.15 1.82
C ARG A 219 8.52 1.10 1.05
N TRP A 220 9.11 1.76 0.05
CA TRP A 220 8.37 2.56 -0.91
C TRP A 220 7.66 1.69 -1.94
N CYS A 221 6.45 2.09 -2.30
CA CYS A 221 5.65 1.51 -3.36
C CYS A 221 6.18 1.97 -4.72
N SER A 222 7.21 1.29 -5.20
CA SER A 222 7.70 1.41 -6.57
C SER A 222 7.07 0.36 -7.49
N GLU A 223 7.16 0.55 -8.81
CA GLU A 223 6.78 -0.50 -9.78
C GLU A 223 7.55 -1.82 -9.51
N GLU A 224 8.81 -1.74 -9.09
CA GLU A 224 9.61 -2.92 -8.68
C GLU A 224 9.02 -3.61 -7.46
N ALA A 225 8.60 -2.85 -6.43
CA ALA A 225 7.95 -3.40 -5.25
C ALA A 225 6.63 -4.09 -5.61
N LYS A 226 5.79 -3.42 -6.42
CA LYS A 226 4.52 -3.98 -6.92
C LYS A 226 4.73 -5.25 -7.72
N GLN A 227 5.72 -5.28 -8.62
CA GLN A 227 6.04 -6.45 -9.43
C GLN A 227 6.52 -7.63 -8.57
N ARG A 228 7.34 -7.37 -7.54
CA ARG A 228 7.77 -8.40 -6.59
C ARG A 228 6.58 -8.98 -5.85
N CYS A 229 5.69 -8.14 -5.31
CA CYS A 229 4.49 -8.59 -4.62
C CYS A 229 3.57 -9.40 -5.54
N ARG A 230 3.31 -8.92 -6.76
CA ARG A 230 2.51 -9.65 -7.76
C ARG A 230 3.06 -11.05 -8.02
N ARG A 231 4.38 -11.19 -8.19
CA ARG A 231 5.04 -12.48 -8.35
C ARG A 231 4.83 -13.38 -7.12
N LEU A 232 5.04 -12.86 -5.91
CA LEU A 232 4.84 -13.61 -4.67
C LEU A 232 3.40 -14.07 -4.53
N LEU A 233 2.42 -13.18 -4.74
CA LEU A 233 0.98 -13.48 -4.71
C LEU A 233 0.60 -14.59 -5.69
N SER A 234 1.20 -14.62 -6.89
CA SER A 234 1.01 -15.71 -7.85
C SER A 234 1.61 -17.05 -7.42
N SER A 235 2.49 -17.07 -6.42
CA SER A 235 3.10 -18.29 -5.86
C SER A 235 2.37 -18.83 -4.63
N PHE A 236 1.36 -18.12 -4.10
CA PHE A 236 0.46 -18.69 -3.09
C PHE A 236 -0.39 -19.82 -3.68
N ARG A 237 -0.89 -20.71 -2.82
CA ARG A 237 -1.85 -21.74 -3.21
C ARG A 237 -3.25 -21.41 -2.69
N PRO A 238 -4.32 -21.78 -3.40
CA PRO A 238 -5.68 -21.72 -2.86
C PRO A 238 -5.77 -22.52 -1.55
N ALA A 239 -6.55 -22.02 -0.59
CA ALA A 239 -6.94 -22.82 0.56
C ALA A 239 -7.92 -23.92 0.11
N ASP A 240 -7.73 -25.13 0.63
CA ASP A 240 -8.70 -26.23 0.47
C ASP A 240 -10.03 -25.94 1.20
#